data_AF-A0A225DEE2-F1
#
_entry.id   AF-A0A225DEE2-F1
#
_cell.length_a   1.000
_cell.length_b   1.000
_cell.length_c   1.000
_cell.angle_alpha   90.00
_cell.angle_beta   90.00
_cell.angle_gamma   90.00
#
_symmetry.space_group_name_H-M   'P 1'
#
loop_
_entity.id
_entity.type
_entity.pdbx_description
1 polymer ?
#
loop_
_entity_poly.entity_id
_entity_poly.type
_entity_poly.pdbx_seq_one_letter_code
_entity_poly.pdbx_strand_id
1 'polypeptide(L)'
;MTGTVLFSEKLLAVFTPGPRGVVGLVDDLLAACRDNKVRLDFQDGYCRITSLSSGGRDAIEIPLQKSVFRAILARVAALCNERVPNSVTPYRGVGELVALTDPPATFRVSFINNPDEQHLKVVHIGTGDVTGDT
;
A
#
# COMPACT_ATOMS: atom_id res chain seq x y z
N MET A 1 -11.62 6.81 20.79
CA MET A 1 -10.20 6.44 20.91
C MET A 1 -9.89 5.01 20.41
N THR A 2 -10.88 4.12 20.27
CA THR A 2 -10.65 2.70 19.92
C THR A 2 -10.26 2.44 18.45
N GLY A 3 -10.67 3.30 17.50
CA GLY A 3 -10.43 3.08 16.06
C GLY A 3 -8.98 3.27 15.60
N THR A 4 -8.26 4.25 16.14
CA THR A 4 -6.87 4.55 15.76
C THR A 4 -5.88 3.49 16.23
N VAL A 5 -6.13 2.92 17.41
CA VAL A 5 -5.31 1.85 17.99
C VAL A 5 -5.43 0.57 17.16
N LEU A 6 -6.66 0.18 16.81
CA LEU A 6 -6.93 -0.99 15.97
C LEU A 6 -6.31 -0.89 14.57
N PHE A 7 -6.26 0.31 13.99
CA PHE A 7 -5.62 0.52 12.69
C PHE A 7 -4.10 0.40 12.77
N SER A 8 -3.49 0.98 13.80
CA SER A 8 -2.04 0.93 14.01
C SER A 8 -1.56 -0.51 14.27
N GLU A 9 -2.30 -1.28 15.07
CA GLU A 9 -2.02 -2.70 15.33
C GLU A 9 -2.14 -3.56 14.06
N LYS A 10 -3.19 -3.33 13.25
CA LYS A 10 -3.35 -4.00 11.95
C LYS A 10 -2.17 -3.72 11.03
N LEU A 11 -1.73 -2.46 10.93
CA LEU A 11 -0.57 -2.11 10.10
C LEU A 11 0.72 -2.76 10.62
N LEU A 12 0.97 -2.78 11.93
CA LEU A 12 2.14 -3.46 12.47
C LEU A 12 2.16 -4.96 12.14
N ALA A 13 0.99 -5.61 12.18
CA ALA A 13 0.86 -7.02 11.81
C ALA A 13 1.25 -7.28 10.33
N VAL A 14 0.92 -6.37 9.40
CA VAL A 14 1.27 -6.49 7.97
C VAL A 14 2.78 -6.61 7.74
N PHE A 15 3.59 -5.90 8.52
CA PHE A 15 5.05 -5.89 8.35
C PHE A 15 5.76 -7.02 9.11
N THR A 16 5.00 -7.92 9.73
CA THR A 16 5.57 -9.15 10.32
C THR A 16 5.94 -10.12 9.19
N PRO A 17 7.17 -10.66 9.15
CA PRO A 17 7.57 -11.59 8.10
C PRO A 17 6.61 -12.78 8.00
N GLY A 18 6.04 -12.98 6.81
CA GLY A 18 5.10 -14.05 6.52
C GLY A 18 5.53 -14.92 5.33
N PRO A 19 4.92 -16.11 5.16
CA PRO A 19 5.30 -17.08 4.12
C PRO A 19 5.04 -16.58 2.69
N ARG A 20 4.15 -15.59 2.53
CA ARG A 20 3.80 -15.00 1.22
C ARG A 20 4.77 -13.89 0.77
N GLY A 21 5.80 -13.60 1.56
CA GLY A 21 6.81 -12.58 1.25
C GLY A 21 6.20 -11.22 0.92
N VAL A 22 6.81 -10.51 -0.03
CA VAL A 22 6.37 -9.16 -0.44
C VAL A 22 4.98 -9.17 -1.08
N VAL A 23 4.59 -10.23 -1.79
CA VAL A 23 3.27 -10.32 -2.43
C VAL A 23 2.16 -10.27 -1.38
N GLY A 24 2.24 -11.16 -0.38
CA GLY A 24 1.25 -11.17 0.71
C GLY A 24 1.30 -9.91 1.57
N LEU A 25 2.48 -9.33 1.78
CA LEU A 25 2.61 -8.04 2.48
C LEU A 25 1.83 -6.95 1.75
N VAL A 26 1.95 -6.84 0.43
CA VAL A 26 1.20 -5.81 -0.33
C VAL A 26 -0.31 -6.07 -0.28
N ASP A 27 -0.75 -7.33 -0.38
CA ASP A 27 -2.17 -7.66 -0.26
C ASP A 27 -2.72 -7.28 1.13
N ASP A 28 -1.98 -7.61 2.19
CA ASP A 28 -2.37 -7.31 3.58
C ASP A 28 -2.33 -5.79 3.87
N LEU A 29 -1.36 -5.08 3.28
CA LEU A 29 -1.29 -3.62 3.33
C LEU A 29 -2.53 -3.00 2.70
N LEU A 30 -2.90 -3.44 1.49
CA LEU A 30 -4.08 -2.95 0.79
C LEU A 30 -5.36 -3.25 1.57
N ALA A 31 -5.47 -4.45 2.15
CA ALA A 31 -6.57 -4.82 3.05
C ALA A 31 -6.69 -3.87 4.25
N ALA A 32 -5.58 -3.56 4.91
CA ALA A 32 -5.56 -2.62 6.03
C ALA A 32 -5.95 -1.18 5.62
N CYS A 33 -5.68 -0.80 4.37
CA CYS A 33 -5.96 0.54 3.83
C CYS A 33 -7.41 0.73 3.37
N ARG A 34 -8.29 -0.27 3.48
CA ARG A 34 -9.67 -0.16 2.99
C ARG A 34 -10.44 1.00 3.62
N ASP A 35 -10.31 1.16 4.93
CA ASP A 35 -11.05 2.14 5.70
C ASP A 35 -10.28 3.47 5.86
N ASN A 36 -9.02 3.53 5.40
CA ASN A 36 -8.13 4.65 5.67
C ASN A 36 -7.32 5.06 4.43
N LYS A 37 -7.32 6.36 4.15
CA LYS A 37 -6.38 6.92 3.17
C LYS A 37 -5.02 7.00 3.83
N VAL A 38 -4.00 6.38 3.25
CA VAL A 38 -2.67 6.32 3.85
C VAL A 38 -1.60 6.88 2.92
N ARG A 39 -0.54 7.37 3.56
CA ARG A 39 0.73 7.68 2.91
C ARG A 39 1.83 6.92 3.64
N LEU A 40 2.66 6.20 2.91
CA LEU A 40 3.86 5.55 3.37
C LEU A 40 5.04 6.33 2.80
N ASP A 41 5.96 6.76 3.66
CA ASP A 41 7.21 7.42 3.27
C ASP A 41 8.37 6.62 3.85
N PHE A 42 9.38 6.33 3.03
CA PHE A 42 10.60 5.71 3.52
C PHE A 42 11.63 6.78 3.89
N GLN A 43 12.10 6.76 5.13
CA GLN A 43 13.13 7.67 5.63
C GLN A 43 14.02 6.94 6.65
N ASP A 44 15.34 7.04 6.50
CA ASP A 44 16.36 6.61 7.47
C ASP A 44 16.20 5.18 8.04
N GLY A 45 15.75 4.23 7.20
CA GLY A 45 15.56 2.83 7.62
C GLY A 45 14.19 2.53 8.24
N TYR A 46 13.27 3.49 8.16
CA TYR A 46 11.90 3.38 8.63
C TYR A 46 10.92 3.63 7.50
N CYS A 47 9.81 2.89 7.54
CA CYS A 47 8.60 3.22 6.82
C CYS A 47 7.67 3.98 7.76
N ARG A 48 7.51 5.28 7.51
CA ARG A 48 6.55 6.11 8.23
C ARG A 48 5.20 6.03 7.53
N ILE A 49 4.18 5.56 8.24
CA ILE A 49 2.82 5.43 7.72
C ILE A 49 1.96 6.49 8.38
N THR A 50 1.35 7.35 7.58
CA THR A 50 0.53 8.48 8.03
C THR A 50 -0.90 8.29 7.54
N SER A 51 -1.87 8.37 8.46
CA SER A 51 -3.29 8.44 8.07
C SER A 51 -3.62 9.84 7.55
N LEU A 52 -4.08 9.92 6.30
CA LEU A 52 -4.55 11.16 5.70
C LEU A 52 -5.98 11.50 6.16
N SER A 53 -6.73 10.52 6.67
CA SER A 53 -8.08 10.72 7.20
C SER A 53 -8.09 11.51 8.52
N SER A 54 -7.04 11.39 9.35
CA SER A 54 -6.90 12.16 10.60
C SER A 54 -6.10 13.45 10.46
N GLY A 55 -5.95 13.96 9.22
CA GLY A 55 -5.17 15.17 8.95
C GLY A 55 -3.68 15.01 9.23
N GLY A 56 -3.15 13.79 9.17
CA GLY A 56 -1.72 13.50 9.36
C GLY A 56 -1.24 13.51 10.81
N ARG A 57 -2.14 13.54 11.80
CA ARG A 57 -1.78 13.51 13.22
C ARG A 57 -1.38 12.11 13.70
N ASP A 58 -1.94 11.08 13.08
CA ASP A 58 -1.63 9.70 13.41
C ASP A 58 -0.59 9.19 12.42
N ALA A 59 0.64 9.06 12.90
CA ALA A 59 1.73 8.44 12.18
C ALA A 59 2.34 7.31 13.02
N ILE A 60 2.66 6.20 12.37
CA ILE A 60 3.45 5.11 12.95
C ILE A 60 4.73 4.94 12.16
N GLU A 61 5.80 4.53 12.84
CA GLU A 61 7.09 4.26 12.23
C GLU A 61 7.42 2.78 12.40
N ILE A 62 7.74 2.14 11.29
CA ILE A 62 8.01 0.71 11.23
C ILE A 62 9.43 0.53 10.70
N PRO A 63 10.34 -0.13 11.45
CA PRO A 63 11.65 -0.48 10.93
C PRO A 63 11.48 -1.32 9.66
N LEU A 64 12.06 -0.85 8.55
CA LEU A 64 11.92 -1.53 7.27
C LEU A 64 13.20 -1.37 6.47
N GLN A 65 13.66 -2.45 5.83
CA GLN A 65 14.80 -2.33 4.93
C GLN A 65 14.39 -1.60 3.64
N LYS A 66 15.27 -0.73 3.13
CA LYS A 66 15.05 -0.01 1.87
C LYS A 66 14.72 -0.94 0.71
N SER A 67 15.36 -2.10 0.64
CA SER A 67 15.10 -3.15 -0.35
C SER A 67 13.66 -3.67 -0.30
N VAL A 68 13.10 -3.87 0.90
CA VAL A 68 11.72 -4.31 1.09
C VAL A 68 10.74 -3.23 0.64
N PHE A 69 10.99 -1.95 1.00
CA PHE A 69 10.15 -0.85 0.53
C PHE A 69 10.18 -0.73 -1.00
N ARG A 70 11.35 -0.89 -1.64
CA ARG A 70 11.47 -0.95 -3.10
C ARG A 70 10.66 -2.09 -3.71
N ALA A 71 10.65 -3.26 -3.06
CA ALA A 71 9.90 -4.41 -3.52
C ALA A 71 8.38 -4.18 -3.41
N ILE A 72 7.91 -3.52 -2.35
CA ILE A 72 6.52 -3.07 -2.21
C ILE A 72 6.13 -2.17 -3.38
N LEU A 73 6.92 -1.13 -3.65
CA LEU A 73 6.67 -0.20 -4.76
C LEU A 73 6.68 -0.88 -6.12
N ALA A 74 7.63 -1.80 -6.35
CA ALA A 74 7.69 -2.57 -7.59
C ALA A 74 6.47 -3.47 -7.77
N ARG A 75 5.98 -4.12 -6.70
CA ARG A 75 4.75 -4.93 -6.75
C ARG A 75 3.52 -4.06 -7.03
N VAL A 76 3.41 -2.88 -6.43
CA VAL A 76 2.34 -1.92 -6.73
C VAL A 76 2.37 -1.50 -8.21
N ALA A 77 3.54 -1.20 -8.76
CA ALA A 77 3.68 -0.88 -10.18
C ALA A 77 3.24 -2.04 -11.09
N ALA A 78 3.61 -3.28 -10.73
CA ALA A 78 3.18 -4.47 -11.45
C ALA A 78 1.65 -4.63 -11.41
N LEU A 79 1.01 -4.49 -10.25
CA LEU A 79 -0.45 -4.57 -10.10
C LEU A 79 -1.19 -3.50 -10.94
N CYS A 80 -0.66 -2.28 -11.01
CA CYS A 80 -1.23 -1.24 -11.88
C CYS A 80 -1.13 -1.62 -13.37
N ASN A 81 0.00 -2.20 -13.78
CA ASN A 81 0.23 -2.61 -15.17
C ASN A 81 -0.50 -3.92 -15.54
N GLU A 82 -0.80 -4.79 -14.57
CA GLU A 82 -1.70 -5.94 -14.74
C GLU A 82 -3.13 -5.47 -15.06
N ARG A 83 -3.61 -4.40 -14.43
CA ARG A 83 -4.94 -3.82 -14.69
C ARG A 83 -5.00 -3.01 -15.98
N VAL A 84 -4.05 -2.09 -16.16
CA VAL A 84 -3.94 -1.24 -17.36
C VAL A 84 -2.49 -1.29 -17.86
N PRO A 85 -2.21 -2.04 -18.94
CA PRO A 85 -0.86 -2.19 -19.46
C PRO A 85 -0.14 -0.85 -19.69
N ASN A 86 1.11 -0.78 -19.23
CA ASN A 86 1.98 0.40 -19.35
C ASN A 86 1.41 1.71 -18.73
N SER A 87 0.47 1.61 -17.79
CA SER A 87 -0.11 2.77 -17.10
C SER A 87 0.90 3.47 -16.17
N VAL A 88 1.85 2.73 -15.62
CA VAL A 88 2.89 3.26 -14.72
C VAL A 88 4.26 2.69 -15.05
N THR A 89 5.30 3.36 -14.56
CA THR A 89 6.69 2.89 -14.65
C THR A 89 7.11 2.22 -13.34
N PRO A 90 8.20 1.41 -13.32
CA PRO A 90 8.74 0.87 -12.07
C PRO A 90 9.19 1.93 -11.05
N TYR A 91 9.43 3.16 -11.50
CA TYR A 91 9.98 4.25 -10.70
C TYR A 91 8.93 5.24 -10.21
N ARG A 92 7.82 5.39 -10.92
CA ARG A 92 6.76 6.35 -10.57
C ARG A 92 5.48 6.09 -11.35
N GLY A 93 4.37 6.54 -10.78
CA GLY A 93 3.10 6.59 -11.49
C GLY A 93 1.91 6.94 -10.61
N VAL A 94 0.78 7.14 -11.27
CA VAL A 94 -0.55 7.19 -10.66
C VAL A 94 -1.39 6.16 -11.39
N GLY A 95 -1.96 5.22 -10.66
CA GLY A 95 -2.69 4.10 -11.25
C GLY A 95 -3.77 3.57 -10.35
N GLU A 96 -4.50 2.59 -10.86
CA GLU A 96 -5.48 1.82 -10.11
C GLU A 96 -5.03 0.38 -10.01
N LEU A 97 -5.39 -0.28 -8.91
CA LEU A 97 -5.21 -1.71 -8.74
C LEU A 97 -6.42 -2.30 -8.00
N VAL A 98 -6.65 -3.58 -8.19
CA VAL A 98 -7.67 -4.34 -7.44
C VAL A 98 -6.93 -5.23 -6.45
N ALA A 99 -7.26 -5.11 -5.18
CA ALA A 99 -6.79 -6.02 -4.16
C ALA A 99 -7.82 -7.14 -3.98
N LEU A 100 -7.35 -8.38 -3.88
CA LEU A 100 -8.15 -9.56 -3.54
C LEU A 100 -8.46 -9.58 -2.03
N THR A 101 -9.05 -8.50 -1.54
CA THR A 101 -9.61 -8.42 -0.19
C THR A 101 -10.97 -9.10 -0.15
N ASP A 102 -11.53 -9.30 1.05
CA ASP A 102 -12.92 -9.75 1.20
C ASP A 102 -13.78 -8.63 1.82
N PRO A 103 -14.74 -8.03 1.08
CA PRO A 103 -14.93 -8.14 -0.38
C PRO A 103 -13.78 -7.50 -1.18
N PRO A 104 -13.62 -7.78 -2.49
CA PRO A 104 -12.58 -7.15 -3.32
C PRO A 104 -12.69 -5.62 -3.30
N ALA A 105 -11.58 -4.92 -3.45
CA ALA A 105 -11.53 -3.46 -3.37
C ALA A 105 -10.61 -2.86 -4.43
N THR A 106 -11.05 -1.74 -5.02
CA THR A 106 -10.27 -0.94 -5.97
C THR A 106 -9.59 0.20 -5.22
N PHE A 107 -8.28 0.33 -5.47
CA PHE A 107 -7.46 1.38 -4.89
C PHE A 107 -6.86 2.25 -5.98
N ARG A 108 -6.87 3.57 -5.76
CA ARG A 108 -6.02 4.50 -6.47
C ARG A 108 -4.71 4.68 -5.71
N VAL A 109 -3.60 4.54 -6.42
CA VAL A 109 -2.27 4.70 -5.87
C VAL A 109 -1.50 5.81 -6.58
N SER A 110 -0.59 6.45 -5.86
CA SER A 110 0.45 7.29 -6.44
C SER A 110 1.76 7.02 -5.73
N PHE A 111 2.84 6.82 -6.48
CA PHE A 111 4.12 6.45 -5.89
C PHE A 111 5.32 7.04 -6.61
N ILE A 112 6.42 7.15 -5.87
CA ILE A 112 7.78 7.43 -6.36
C ILE A 112 8.72 6.39 -5.73
N ASN A 113 9.64 5.86 -6.53
CA ASN A 113 10.61 4.83 -6.20
C ASN A 113 12.00 5.19 -6.74
N ASN A 114 12.46 6.40 -6.42
CA ASN A 114 13.79 6.88 -6.80
C ASN A 114 14.77 6.67 -5.62
N PRO A 115 16.09 6.68 -5.86
CA PRO A 115 17.07 6.55 -4.77
C PRO A 115 16.91 7.59 -3.66
N ASP A 116 16.54 8.81 -4.02
CA ASP A 116 16.47 9.98 -3.13
C ASP A 116 15.05 10.24 -2.57
N GLU A 117 14.03 9.63 -3.17
CA GLU A 117 12.65 9.80 -2.75
C GLU A 117 11.87 8.51 -2.97
N GLN A 118 11.26 8.00 -1.90
CA GLN A 118 10.42 6.82 -1.96
C GLN A 118 9.16 7.01 -1.12
N HIS A 119 8.01 6.98 -1.79
CA HIS A 119 6.73 7.09 -1.12
C HIS A 119 5.63 6.34 -1.88
N LEU A 120 4.59 5.97 -1.15
CA LEU A 120 3.37 5.38 -1.67
C LEU A 120 2.18 6.04 -1.00
N LYS A 121 1.22 6.52 -1.80
CA LYS A 121 -0.09 6.93 -1.32
C LYS A 121 -1.12 5.92 -1.81
N VAL A 122 -1.99 5.49 -0.90
CA VAL A 122 -3.08 4.55 -1.19
C VAL A 122 -4.41 5.16 -0.79
N VAL A 123 -5.36 5.14 -1.71
CA VAL A 123 -6.72 5.65 -1.50
C VAL A 123 -7.70 4.60 -2.01
N HIS A 124 -8.52 4.05 -1.11
CA HIS A 124 -9.65 3.22 -1.49
C HIS A 124 -10.68 4.08 -2.26
N ILE A 125 -11.10 3.59 -3.43
CA ILE A 125 -12.03 4.32 -4.32
C ILE A 125 -13.34 3.57 -4.61
N GLY A 126 -13.47 2.30 -4.18
CA GLY A 126 -14.70 1.53 -4.31
C GLY A 126 -14.47 0.03 -4.23
N THR A 127 -15.54 -0.75 -4.33
CA THR A 127 -15.48 -2.21 -4.45
C THR A 127 -14.75 -2.62 -5.73
N GLY A 128 -14.02 -3.74 -5.70
CA GLY A 128 -13.40 -4.31 -6.88
C GLY A 128 -14.43 -5.09 -7.69
N ASP A 129 -14.73 -4.66 -8.91
CA ASP A 129 -15.39 -5.53 -9.88
C ASP A 129 -14.35 -6.56 -10.34
N VAL A 130 -14.40 -7.75 -9.73
CA VAL A 130 -13.76 -8.93 -10.29
C VAL A 130 -14.68 -9.36 -11.42
N THR A 131 -14.37 -8.94 -12.65
CA THR A 131 -15.06 -9.45 -13.83
C THR A 131 -14.76 -10.94 -13.90
N GLY A 132 -15.72 -11.74 -13.44
CA GLY A 132 -15.68 -13.19 -13.58
C GLY A 132 -15.95 -13.53 -15.04
N ASP A 133 -14.89 -13.77 -15.80
CA ASP A 133 -15.02 -14.63 -16.98
C ASP A 133 -14.99 -16.07 -16.48
N THR A 134 -16.15 -16.73 -16.59
CA THR A 134 -16.29 -18.19 -16.53
C THR A 134 -16.32 -18.72 -17.96
#